data_AF-A0A3M7LZV0-F1
#
_entry.id   AF-A0A3M7LZV0-F1
#
_cell.length_a   1.000
_cell.length_b   1.000
_cell.length_c   1.000
_cell.angle_alpha   90.00
_cell.angle_beta   90.00
_cell.angle_gamma   90.00
#
_symmetry.space_group_name_H-M   'P 1'
#
loop_
_entity.id
_entity.type
_entity.pdbx_description
1 polymer ?
#
loop_
_entity_poly.entity_id
_entity_poly.type
_entity_poly.pdbx_seq_one_letter_code
_entity_poly.pdbx_strand_id
1 'polypeptide(L)'
;MYTKALAYLCWTASVSGHMSLWYPGPPGGAKEANAMSTYVDPELNFPLGCCDKDGQATLPSPGICRGHLDLFNEQEPQVVWQAGQDAYFQLSDHAYTAGAPGSTHYGGSCQVGFSLDRGRTWKAAASFSGNCPRQAEDGSPGSQTFDFQVPRGMPSGNALFAWVWLNREHEFFINCAKVRIASNASRLPSADMLLSSNGVQNKDRPIVSRPYEWDTAPVMTTSYYTTDADCMPNAKLQNARSDDFELTWDVPCGAVEGDGAFPMQMIAC
;
A
#
# COMPACT_ATOMS: atom_id res chain seq x y z
N MET A 1 -5.20 -42.78 -44.10
CA MET A 1 -4.39 -41.73 -43.45
C MET A 1 -5.36 -40.82 -42.73
N TYR A 2 -5.52 -40.96 -41.40
CA TYR A 2 -6.40 -40.11 -40.59
C TYR A 2 -5.54 -39.41 -39.56
N THR A 3 -5.11 -38.19 -39.87
CA THR A 3 -4.43 -37.29 -38.93
C THR A 3 -5.47 -36.72 -37.97
N LYS A 4 -5.46 -37.20 -36.72
CA LYS A 4 -6.19 -36.57 -35.61
C LYS A 4 -5.49 -35.25 -35.27
N ALA A 5 -6.13 -34.13 -35.57
CA ALA A 5 -5.70 -32.83 -35.07
C ALA A 5 -6.13 -32.72 -33.58
N LEU A 6 -5.15 -32.73 -32.67
CA LEU A 6 -5.38 -32.33 -31.28
C LEU A 6 -5.46 -30.80 -31.25
N ALA A 7 -6.67 -30.28 -31.02
CA ALA A 7 -6.86 -28.88 -30.68
C ALA A 7 -6.46 -28.68 -29.21
N TYR A 8 -5.29 -28.08 -28.98
CA TYR A 8 -4.93 -27.55 -27.68
C TYR A 8 -5.74 -26.28 -27.43
N LEU A 9 -6.81 -26.37 -26.64
CA LEU A 9 -7.41 -25.18 -26.02
C LEU A 9 -6.44 -24.67 -24.96
N CYS A 10 -5.63 -23.68 -25.34
CA CYS A 10 -4.89 -22.87 -24.38
C CYS A 10 -5.92 -21.95 -23.70
N TRP A 11 -6.41 -22.37 -22.53
CA TRP A 11 -7.16 -21.48 -21.66
C TRP A 11 -6.17 -20.43 -21.16
N THR A 12 -6.19 -19.25 -21.76
CA THR A 12 -5.58 -18.07 -21.15
C THR A 12 -6.42 -17.72 -19.93
N ALA A 13 -6.08 -18.30 -18.78
CA ALA A 13 -6.63 -17.83 -17.52
C ALA A 13 -6.14 -16.38 -17.36
N SER A 14 -7.04 -15.42 -17.51
CA SER A 14 -6.78 -14.06 -17.04
C SER A 14 -6.59 -14.16 -15.54
N VAL A 15 -5.33 -14.13 -15.08
CA VAL A 15 -5.02 -14.11 -13.66
C VAL A 15 -5.37 -12.69 -13.20
N SER A 16 -6.53 -12.53 -12.57
CA SER A 16 -6.93 -11.22 -12.04
C SER A 16 -6.07 -10.92 -10.83
N GLY A 17 -5.23 -9.89 -10.93
CA GLY A 17 -4.29 -9.46 -9.90
C GLY A 17 -4.88 -8.66 -8.77
N HIS A 18 -5.87 -9.21 -8.07
CA HIS A 18 -6.65 -8.44 -7.10
C HIS A 18 -6.25 -8.77 -5.67
N MET A 19 -5.86 -7.73 -4.93
CA MET A 19 -5.52 -7.81 -3.51
C MET A 19 -6.20 -6.67 -2.77
N SER A 20 -6.54 -6.90 -1.51
CA SER A 20 -7.02 -5.84 -0.63
C SER A 20 -6.24 -5.81 0.67
N LEU A 21 -6.27 -4.67 1.37
CA LEU A 21 -5.93 -4.61 2.78
C LEU A 21 -6.86 -5.58 3.56
N TRP A 22 -6.28 -6.31 4.49
CA TRP A 22 -6.99 -7.22 5.39
C TRP A 22 -6.90 -6.76 6.85
N TYR A 23 -5.71 -6.32 7.25
CA TYR A 23 -5.46 -5.75 8.57
C TYR A 23 -4.60 -4.49 8.45
N PRO A 24 -4.97 -3.37 9.11
CA PRO A 24 -6.22 -3.17 9.84
C PRO A 24 -7.44 -3.23 8.91
N GLY A 25 -8.60 -3.66 9.43
CA GLY A 25 -9.78 -3.97 8.60
C GLY A 25 -10.29 -2.76 7.81
N PRO A 26 -10.33 -2.79 6.46
CA PRO A 26 -10.78 -1.64 5.68
C PRO A 26 -12.30 -1.46 5.77
N PRO A 27 -12.83 -0.23 5.73
CA PRO A 27 -14.22 0.02 5.39
C PRO A 27 -14.55 -0.59 4.01
N GLY A 28 -15.74 -1.17 3.85
CA GLY A 28 -16.10 -1.95 2.66
C GLY A 28 -15.49 -3.36 2.63
N GLY A 29 -14.63 -3.71 3.60
CA GLY A 29 -14.03 -5.03 3.75
C GLY A 29 -15.01 -6.13 4.13
N ALA A 30 -14.60 -7.38 3.90
CA ALA A 30 -15.32 -8.55 4.38
C ALA A 30 -15.47 -8.50 5.91
N LYS A 31 -16.54 -9.08 6.47
CA LYS A 31 -16.81 -9.02 7.92
C LYS A 31 -15.71 -9.68 8.76
N GLU A 32 -15.03 -10.66 8.18
CA GLU A 32 -13.89 -11.35 8.76
C GLU A 32 -12.67 -10.42 8.91
N ALA A 33 -12.52 -9.43 8.02
CA ALA A 33 -11.47 -8.42 8.08
C ALA A 33 -11.90 -7.21 8.92
N ASN A 34 -13.15 -6.76 8.78
CA ASN A 34 -13.74 -5.63 9.49
C ASN A 34 -15.12 -6.00 10.03
N ALA A 35 -15.18 -6.30 11.33
CA ALA A 35 -16.42 -6.71 12.00
C ALA A 35 -17.52 -5.62 11.98
N MET A 36 -17.18 -4.36 11.69
CA MET A 36 -18.12 -3.24 11.57
C MET A 36 -18.70 -3.07 10.16
N SER A 37 -18.27 -3.88 9.18
CA SER A 37 -18.79 -3.79 7.81
C SER A 37 -20.29 -4.11 7.76
N THR A 38 -21.07 -3.09 7.42
CA THR A 38 -22.51 -3.18 7.11
C THR A 38 -22.76 -3.40 5.63
N TYR A 39 -21.83 -2.97 4.78
CA TYR A 39 -21.77 -3.18 3.35
C TYR A 39 -20.38 -3.73 2.99
N VAL A 40 -20.34 -4.72 2.10
CA VAL A 40 -19.11 -5.27 1.53
C VAL A 40 -19.00 -4.76 0.11
N ASP A 41 -17.93 -4.03 -0.18
CA ASP A 41 -17.63 -3.53 -1.52
C ASP A 41 -17.20 -4.72 -2.40
N PRO A 42 -17.99 -5.09 -3.43
CA PRO A 42 -17.66 -6.23 -4.30
C PRO A 42 -16.37 -6.00 -5.10
N GLU A 43 -15.91 -4.76 -5.19
CA GLU A 43 -14.73 -4.36 -5.93
C GLU A 43 -13.61 -3.85 -5.02
N LEU A 44 -13.65 -4.14 -3.71
CA LEU A 44 -12.65 -3.59 -2.77
C LEU A 44 -11.21 -3.93 -3.17
N ASN A 45 -11.02 -5.13 -3.74
CA ASN A 45 -9.74 -5.64 -4.22
C ASN A 45 -9.45 -5.29 -5.68
N PHE A 46 -10.24 -4.44 -6.34
CA PHE A 46 -10.00 -4.01 -7.72
C PHE A 46 -9.09 -2.78 -7.74
N PRO A 47 -8.36 -2.54 -8.84
CA PRO A 47 -7.62 -1.30 -9.00
C PRO A 47 -8.56 -0.10 -9.17
N LEU A 48 -8.04 1.09 -8.88
CA LEU A 48 -8.69 2.35 -9.19
C LEU A 48 -8.63 2.64 -10.69
N GLY A 49 -9.72 3.20 -11.23
CA GLY A 49 -9.75 3.77 -12.58
C GLY A 49 -9.36 2.79 -13.67
N CYS A 50 -9.71 1.51 -13.48
CA CYS A 50 -9.26 0.40 -14.32
C CYS A 50 -9.54 0.65 -15.80
N CYS A 51 -8.74 -0.02 -16.63
CA CYS A 51 -8.74 0.20 -18.06
C CYS A 51 -8.83 -1.12 -18.83
N ASP A 52 -9.39 -1.09 -20.03
CA ASP A 52 -9.46 -2.25 -20.92
C ASP A 52 -8.05 -2.66 -21.40
N LYS A 53 -8.00 -3.70 -22.24
CA LYS A 53 -6.74 -4.19 -22.83
C LYS A 53 -5.97 -3.13 -23.64
N ASP A 54 -6.64 -2.05 -24.04
CA ASP A 54 -6.08 -0.94 -24.80
C ASP A 54 -5.80 0.27 -23.89
N GLY A 55 -5.91 0.10 -22.57
CA GLY A 55 -5.65 1.13 -21.56
C GLY A 55 -6.76 2.18 -21.44
N GLN A 56 -7.90 2.03 -22.12
CA GLN A 56 -9.01 2.99 -21.98
C GLN A 56 -9.76 2.76 -20.68
N ALA A 57 -10.04 3.83 -19.93
CA ALA A 57 -10.82 3.74 -18.70
C ALA A 57 -12.16 3.03 -18.97
N THR A 58 -12.39 1.90 -18.30
CA THR A 58 -13.63 1.14 -18.43
C THR A 58 -14.66 1.59 -17.41
N LEU A 59 -14.21 2.13 -16.28
CA LEU A 59 -15.03 2.64 -15.20
C LEU A 59 -14.39 3.88 -14.57
N PRO A 60 -15.20 4.80 -14.02
CA PRO A 60 -14.67 5.93 -13.25
C PRO A 60 -13.93 5.42 -12.00
N SER A 61 -12.87 6.12 -11.61
CA SER A 61 -12.19 5.86 -10.35
C SER A 61 -13.15 6.11 -9.17
N PRO A 62 -13.30 5.17 -8.21
CA PRO A 62 -14.11 5.41 -7.01
C PRO A 62 -13.42 6.38 -6.04
N GLY A 63 -12.19 6.81 -6.34
CA GLY A 63 -11.43 7.77 -5.55
C GLY A 63 -10.66 7.14 -4.38
N ILE A 64 -10.11 8.00 -3.53
CA ILE A 64 -9.32 7.62 -2.35
C ILE A 64 -10.11 6.70 -1.43
N CYS A 65 -9.44 5.69 -0.87
CA CYS A 65 -10.05 4.66 -0.04
C CYS A 65 -11.25 3.96 -0.73
N ARG A 66 -11.24 3.88 -2.06
CA ARG A 66 -12.35 3.41 -2.91
C ARG A 66 -13.70 4.08 -2.62
N GLY A 67 -13.66 5.35 -2.20
CA GLY A 67 -14.87 6.14 -1.91
C GLY A 67 -15.38 6.03 -0.48
N HIS A 68 -14.80 5.16 0.36
CA HIS A 68 -15.29 4.88 1.73
C HIS A 68 -14.83 5.90 2.80
N LEU A 69 -14.48 7.13 2.40
CA LEU A 69 -14.05 8.17 3.35
C LEU A 69 -15.19 8.68 4.24
N ASP A 70 -16.43 8.56 3.77
CA ASP A 70 -17.66 8.87 4.52
C ASP A 70 -17.79 8.01 5.80
N LEU A 71 -17.37 6.74 5.73
CA LEU A 71 -17.42 5.80 6.86
C LEU A 71 -16.41 6.12 7.98
N PHE A 72 -15.49 7.07 7.78
CA PHE A 72 -14.47 7.41 8.78
C PHE A 72 -15.06 7.87 10.13
N ASN A 73 -16.18 8.59 10.12
CA ASN A 73 -16.82 9.05 11.36
C ASN A 73 -17.80 8.01 11.95
N GLU A 74 -18.15 6.98 11.20
CA GLU A 74 -19.14 5.97 11.58
C GLU A 74 -18.51 4.73 12.21
N GLN A 75 -17.32 4.36 11.75
CA GLN A 75 -16.60 3.20 12.25
C GLN A 75 -15.68 3.57 13.41
N GLU A 76 -15.50 2.67 14.37
CA GLU A 76 -14.45 2.80 15.39
C GLU A 76 -13.06 2.49 14.79
N PRO A 77 -11.97 2.96 15.43
CA PRO A 77 -10.62 2.56 15.03
C PRO A 77 -10.45 1.04 15.10
N GLN A 78 -9.94 0.45 14.03
CA GLN A 78 -9.71 -0.99 13.89
C GLN A 78 -8.54 -1.47 14.75
N VAL A 79 -7.59 -0.56 15.02
CA VAL A 79 -6.44 -0.81 15.86
C VAL A 79 -5.99 0.48 16.54
N VAL A 80 -5.36 0.30 17.70
CA VAL A 80 -4.67 1.36 18.42
C VAL A 80 -3.17 1.13 18.33
N TRP A 81 -2.45 2.12 17.84
CA TRP A 81 -1.01 2.10 17.74
C TRP A 81 -0.37 3.23 18.55
N GLN A 82 0.88 3.10 18.94
CA GLN A 82 1.69 4.17 19.55
C GLN A 82 2.65 4.76 18.52
N ALA A 83 2.93 6.05 18.59
CA ALA A 83 3.94 6.66 17.74
C ALA A 83 5.32 6.05 18.03
N GLY A 84 6.01 5.59 16.98
CA GLY A 84 7.32 4.95 17.09
C GLY A 84 7.32 3.46 17.41
N GLN A 85 6.16 2.82 17.56
CA GLN A 85 6.10 1.37 17.77
C GLN A 85 6.30 0.61 16.45
N ASP A 86 6.83 -0.60 16.57
CA ASP A 86 6.76 -1.57 15.48
C ASP A 86 5.32 -2.08 15.36
N ALA A 87 4.85 -2.19 14.13
CA ALA A 87 3.49 -2.57 13.75
C ALA A 87 3.55 -3.39 12.47
N TYR A 88 2.39 -3.90 12.04
CA TYR A 88 2.26 -4.63 10.80
C TYR A 88 0.93 -4.33 10.13
N PHE A 89 0.86 -4.62 8.83
CA PHE A 89 -0.39 -4.72 8.07
C PHE A 89 -0.43 -6.07 7.36
N GLN A 90 -1.63 -6.50 6.99
CA GLN A 90 -1.84 -7.72 6.23
C GLN A 90 -2.66 -7.42 4.99
N LEU A 91 -2.33 -8.10 3.89
CA LEU A 91 -3.10 -8.08 2.66
C LEU A 91 -3.85 -9.40 2.49
N SER A 92 -4.79 -9.47 1.54
CA SER A 92 -5.51 -10.70 1.23
C SER A 92 -5.92 -10.75 -0.24
N ASP A 93 -5.87 -11.95 -0.83
CA ASP A 93 -6.44 -12.30 -2.13
C ASP A 93 -7.94 -12.65 -2.04
N HIS A 94 -8.60 -12.25 -0.94
CA HIS A 94 -10.02 -12.47 -0.74
C HIS A 94 -10.84 -12.09 -1.98
N ALA A 95 -11.64 -13.03 -2.46
CA ALA A 95 -12.49 -12.84 -3.63
C ALA A 95 -13.81 -12.17 -3.23
N TYR A 96 -13.92 -10.86 -3.47
CA TYR A 96 -15.14 -10.08 -3.20
C TYR A 96 -16.21 -10.27 -4.29
N THR A 97 -15.80 -10.57 -5.51
CA THR A 97 -16.69 -10.80 -6.66
C THR A 97 -16.56 -12.24 -7.16
N ALA A 98 -17.70 -12.91 -7.33
CA ALA A 98 -17.75 -14.24 -7.92
C ALA A 98 -17.19 -14.22 -9.35
N GLY A 99 -16.21 -15.08 -9.63
CA GLY A 99 -15.56 -15.16 -10.94
C GLY A 99 -14.37 -14.20 -11.13
N ALA A 100 -14.05 -13.38 -10.13
CA ALA A 100 -12.86 -12.53 -10.10
C ALA A 100 -12.01 -12.89 -8.85
N PRO A 101 -11.28 -14.02 -8.87
CA PRO A 101 -10.44 -14.42 -7.75
C PRO A 101 -9.33 -13.39 -7.51
N GLY A 102 -8.90 -13.24 -6.26
CA GLY A 102 -7.70 -12.47 -5.96
C GLY A 102 -6.42 -13.20 -6.35
N SER A 103 -5.34 -12.43 -6.46
CA SER A 103 -3.99 -12.92 -6.75
C SER A 103 -2.96 -11.86 -6.41
N THR A 104 -1.78 -12.30 -5.97
CA THR A 104 -0.62 -11.44 -5.68
C THR A 104 -0.05 -10.76 -6.92
N HIS A 105 -0.45 -11.18 -8.11
CA HIS A 105 -0.08 -10.58 -9.41
C HIS A 105 1.43 -10.41 -9.62
N TYR A 106 2.21 -11.41 -9.17
CA TYR A 106 3.67 -11.38 -9.19
C TYR A 106 4.28 -10.16 -8.47
N GLY A 107 3.56 -9.62 -7.47
CA GLY A 107 4.01 -8.51 -6.66
C GLY A 107 3.92 -7.16 -7.38
N GLY A 108 5.04 -6.45 -7.45
CA GLY A 108 5.06 -5.01 -7.63
C GLY A 108 5.46 -4.33 -6.33
N SER A 109 5.05 -3.08 -6.16
CA SER A 109 5.56 -2.24 -5.07
C SER A 109 4.44 -1.57 -4.29
N CYS A 110 4.61 -1.50 -2.98
CA CYS A 110 3.63 -0.89 -2.09
C CYS A 110 4.21 0.29 -1.33
N GLN A 111 3.33 1.18 -0.92
CA GLN A 111 3.64 2.17 0.10
C GLN A 111 2.52 2.16 1.14
N VAL A 112 2.89 2.40 2.40
CA VAL A 112 1.91 2.62 3.47
C VAL A 112 2.17 3.96 4.12
N GLY A 113 1.12 4.57 4.64
CA GLY A 113 1.22 5.89 5.24
C GLY A 113 -0.05 6.29 5.96
N PHE A 114 -0.05 7.54 6.43
CA PHE A 114 -1.12 8.06 7.25
C PHE A 114 -1.61 9.42 6.80
N SER A 115 -2.89 9.66 7.05
CA SER A 115 -3.53 10.97 6.94
C SER A 115 -4.20 11.33 8.27
N LEU A 116 -3.95 12.55 8.74
CA LEU A 116 -4.57 13.14 9.94
C LEU A 116 -5.74 14.08 9.60
N ASP A 117 -5.98 14.34 8.32
CA ASP A 117 -6.92 15.36 7.84
C ASP A 117 -7.97 14.79 6.88
N ARG A 118 -8.36 13.53 7.13
CA ARG A 118 -9.41 12.79 6.39
C ARG A 118 -9.08 12.60 4.91
N GLY A 119 -7.82 12.27 4.63
CA GLY A 119 -7.34 11.86 3.31
C GLY A 119 -6.96 13.01 2.40
N ARG A 120 -6.87 14.26 2.91
CA ARG A 120 -6.47 15.42 2.12
C ARG A 120 -4.96 15.47 1.91
N THR A 121 -4.19 15.16 2.96
CA THR A 121 -2.74 15.03 2.89
C THR A 121 -2.30 13.71 3.49
N TRP A 122 -1.22 13.17 2.93
CA TRP A 122 -0.67 11.87 3.29
C TRP A 122 0.83 11.98 3.48
N LYS A 123 1.31 11.31 4.53
CA LYS A 123 2.74 11.11 4.77
C LYS A 123 3.01 9.61 4.74
N ALA A 124 4.07 9.21 4.07
CA ALA A 124 4.46 7.80 4.04
C ALA A 124 4.82 7.34 5.47
N ALA A 125 4.98 6.04 5.63
CA ALA A 125 5.53 5.40 6.82
C ALA A 125 6.55 4.32 6.43
N ALA A 126 6.24 3.55 5.39
CA ALA A 126 7.17 2.61 4.78
C ALA A 126 6.89 2.47 3.27
N SER A 127 7.93 2.15 2.52
CA SER A 127 7.84 1.78 1.10
C SER A 127 8.46 0.41 0.89
N PHE A 128 7.71 -0.49 0.29
CA PHE A 128 8.12 -1.85 -0.04
C PHE A 128 8.41 -1.86 -1.54
N SER A 129 9.68 -1.72 -1.88
CA SER A 129 10.14 -1.62 -3.27
C SER A 129 10.35 -3.02 -3.79
N GLY A 130 9.36 -3.52 -4.50
CA GLY A 130 9.29 -4.89 -4.98
C GLY A 130 8.73 -5.90 -3.99
N ASN A 131 8.27 -7.03 -4.54
CA ASN A 131 7.74 -8.17 -3.78
C ASN A 131 6.67 -7.77 -2.74
N CYS A 132 5.86 -6.76 -3.06
CA CYS A 132 4.67 -6.39 -2.31
C CYS A 132 3.48 -6.24 -3.26
N PRO A 133 2.45 -7.10 -3.16
CA PRO A 133 2.35 -8.31 -2.34
C PRO A 133 3.48 -9.33 -2.58
N ARG A 134 3.71 -10.25 -1.64
CA ARG A 134 4.76 -11.27 -1.78
C ARG A 134 4.39 -12.24 -2.88
N GLN A 135 5.18 -12.28 -3.96
CA GLN A 135 4.85 -13.05 -5.16
C GLN A 135 4.92 -14.57 -4.97
N ALA A 136 5.83 -15.03 -4.10
CA ALA A 136 6.13 -16.45 -3.92
C ALA A 136 5.26 -17.14 -2.84
N GLU A 137 4.32 -16.41 -2.25
CA GLU A 137 3.46 -16.92 -1.19
C GLU A 137 2.00 -16.97 -1.64
N ASP A 138 1.17 -17.71 -0.90
CA ASP A 138 -0.27 -17.63 -1.13
C ASP A 138 -0.78 -16.21 -0.80
N GLY A 139 -1.94 -15.84 -1.31
CA GLY A 139 -2.49 -14.51 -1.06
C GLY A 139 -3.16 -14.37 0.30
N SER A 140 -2.99 -15.32 1.23
CA SER A 140 -3.68 -15.28 2.51
C SER A 140 -3.11 -14.19 3.44
N PRO A 141 -3.88 -13.72 4.45
CA PRO A 141 -3.37 -12.75 5.42
C PRO A 141 -2.11 -13.19 6.18
N GLY A 142 -1.96 -14.49 6.43
CA GLY A 142 -0.83 -15.03 7.20
C GLY A 142 0.51 -14.92 6.48
N SER A 143 0.51 -15.17 5.16
CA SER A 143 1.67 -15.03 4.27
C SER A 143 1.91 -13.57 3.87
N GLN A 144 0.83 -12.82 3.63
CA GLN A 144 0.89 -11.43 3.20
C GLN A 144 0.98 -10.45 4.37
N THR A 145 1.86 -10.73 5.34
CA THR A 145 2.15 -9.85 6.49
C THR A 145 3.41 -9.02 6.26
N PHE A 146 3.31 -7.72 6.55
CA PHE A 146 4.37 -6.75 6.32
C PHE A 146 4.57 -5.87 7.54
N ASP A 147 5.79 -5.87 8.07
CA ASP A 147 6.18 -5.08 9.22
C ASP A 147 6.58 -3.66 8.81
N PHE A 148 6.24 -2.69 9.66
CA PHE A 148 6.67 -1.30 9.53
C PHE A 148 6.74 -0.64 10.91
N GLN A 149 7.34 0.54 11.01
CA GLN A 149 7.30 1.34 12.22
C GLN A 149 6.33 2.49 12.05
N VAL A 150 5.42 2.67 13.01
CA VAL A 150 4.56 3.85 13.06
C VAL A 150 5.44 5.09 13.25
N PRO A 151 5.26 6.17 12.47
CA PRO A 151 6.11 7.35 12.57
C PRO A 151 6.24 7.87 14.01
N ARG A 152 7.48 8.14 14.42
CA ARG A 152 7.78 8.81 15.68
C ARG A 152 7.25 10.24 15.66
N GLY A 153 6.86 10.72 16.84
CA GLY A 153 6.31 12.06 16.97
C GLY A 153 4.92 12.25 16.36
N MET A 154 4.32 11.23 15.73
CA MET A 154 2.98 11.32 15.15
C MET A 154 1.96 11.79 16.19
N PRO A 155 1.14 12.82 15.89
CA PRO A 155 0.08 13.30 16.78
C PRO A 155 -0.88 12.18 17.19
N SER A 156 -1.27 12.18 18.47
CA SER A 156 -2.30 11.26 18.98
C SER A 156 -3.69 11.64 18.46
N GLY A 157 -4.52 10.64 18.17
CA GLY A 157 -5.87 10.83 17.66
C GLY A 157 -6.24 9.78 16.62
N ASN A 158 -7.42 9.93 16.04
CA ASN A 158 -7.84 9.10 14.92
C ASN A 158 -7.09 9.51 13.65
N ALA A 159 -6.65 8.53 12.88
CA ALA A 159 -5.96 8.71 11.62
C ALA A 159 -6.52 7.73 10.59
N LEU A 160 -6.35 8.04 9.31
CA LEU A 160 -6.42 7.04 8.25
C LEU A 160 -5.04 6.42 8.09
N PHE A 161 -4.99 5.10 8.04
CA PHE A 161 -3.87 4.34 7.48
C PHE A 161 -4.24 3.99 6.03
N ALA A 162 -3.32 4.14 5.09
CA ALA A 162 -3.50 3.70 3.72
C ALA A 162 -2.43 2.69 3.34
N TRP A 163 -2.84 1.68 2.58
CA TRP A 163 -1.98 0.85 1.78
C TRP A 163 -2.25 1.19 0.32
N VAL A 164 -1.18 1.43 -0.43
CA VAL A 164 -1.22 1.50 -1.88
C VAL A 164 -0.37 0.41 -2.49
N TRP A 165 -0.77 -0.03 -3.67
CA TRP A 165 -0.01 -0.97 -4.48
C TRP A 165 -0.01 -0.53 -5.94
N LEU A 166 1.20 -0.46 -6.50
CA LEU A 166 1.45 -0.31 -7.92
C LEU A 166 1.89 -1.67 -8.43
N ASN A 167 0.98 -2.36 -9.11
CA ASN A 167 1.27 -3.67 -9.65
C ASN A 167 2.07 -3.56 -10.95
N ARG A 168 2.59 -4.69 -11.43
CA ARG A 168 3.38 -4.78 -12.67
C ARG A 168 2.57 -4.61 -13.95
N GLU A 169 1.24 -4.48 -13.86
CA GLU A 169 0.34 -4.11 -14.97
C GLU A 169 0.01 -2.61 -14.98
N HIS A 170 0.74 -1.81 -14.19
CA HIS A 170 0.51 -0.38 -14.00
C HIS A 170 -0.91 -0.06 -13.55
N GLU A 171 -1.42 -0.90 -12.67
CA GLU A 171 -2.67 -0.68 -11.98
C GLU A 171 -2.41 -0.20 -10.55
N PHE A 172 -3.24 0.73 -10.11
CA PHE A 172 -3.10 1.36 -8.81
C PHE A 172 -4.21 0.90 -7.88
N PHE A 173 -3.84 0.34 -6.74
CA PHE A 173 -4.76 -0.05 -5.68
C PHE A 173 -4.57 0.87 -4.49
N ILE A 174 -5.67 1.21 -3.82
CA ILE A 174 -5.63 1.86 -2.52
C ILE A 174 -6.76 1.34 -1.64
N ASN A 175 -6.41 0.89 -0.45
CA ASN A 175 -7.37 0.67 0.61
C ASN A 175 -6.92 1.44 1.86
N CYS A 176 -7.88 1.81 2.68
CA CYS A 176 -7.62 2.53 3.92
C CYS A 176 -8.26 1.84 5.10
N ALA A 177 -7.78 2.16 6.29
CA ALA A 177 -8.42 1.77 7.54
C ALA A 177 -8.39 2.93 8.53
N LYS A 178 -9.43 3.02 9.38
CA LYS A 178 -9.41 3.92 10.53
C LYS A 178 -8.55 3.30 11.62
N VAL A 179 -7.55 4.03 12.08
CA VAL A 179 -6.68 3.65 13.19
C VAL A 179 -6.65 4.76 14.24
N ARG A 180 -6.13 4.46 15.43
CA ARG A 180 -5.94 5.48 16.47
C ARG A 180 -4.50 5.47 16.97
N ILE A 181 -3.86 6.63 16.91
CA ILE A 181 -2.57 6.86 17.55
C ILE A 181 -2.81 7.24 19.01
N ALA A 182 -2.30 6.42 19.93
CA ALA A 182 -2.37 6.69 21.37
C ALA A 182 -1.48 7.88 21.75
N SER A 183 -1.85 8.57 22.84
CA SER A 183 -0.96 9.53 23.46
C SER A 183 0.22 8.79 24.09
N ASN A 184 1.45 9.23 23.80
CA ASN A 184 2.62 8.76 24.53
C ASN A 184 2.49 9.28 25.97
N ALA A 185 2.25 8.39 26.93
CA ALA A 185 2.14 8.73 28.36
C ALA A 185 3.47 9.28 28.96
N SER A 186 4.52 9.40 28.16
CA SER A 186 5.88 9.76 28.55
C SER A 186 6.50 10.77 27.57
N ARG A 187 5.95 11.99 27.51
CA ARG A 187 6.74 13.19 27.21
C ARG A 187 6.98 13.97 28.50
N LEU A 188 7.79 13.42 29.40
CA LEU A 188 8.73 14.29 30.08
C LEU A 188 9.79 14.62 29.02
N PRO A 189 10.06 15.90 28.71
CA PRO A 189 11.18 16.22 27.84
C PRO A 189 12.43 15.64 28.52
N SER A 190 13.04 14.61 27.92
CA SER A 190 14.35 14.16 28.39
C SER A 190 15.28 15.35 28.22
N ALA A 191 15.76 15.87 29.34
CA ALA A 191 16.64 17.02 29.44
C ALA A 191 18.05 16.79 28.84
N ASP A 192 18.21 15.78 27.97
CA ASP A 192 19.49 15.41 27.35
C ASP A 192 19.65 15.95 25.92
N MET A 193 18.68 16.70 25.38
CA MET A 193 18.86 17.44 24.11
C MET A 193 19.31 18.89 24.35
N LEU A 194 20.17 19.13 25.33
CA LEU A 194 20.84 20.41 25.52
C LEU A 194 22.26 20.22 26.07
N LEU A 195 23.07 19.31 25.52
CA LEU A 195 24.52 19.39 25.71
C LEU A 195 25.34 19.05 24.46
N SER A 196 26.21 20.00 24.14
CA SER A 196 27.47 19.87 23.41
C SER A 196 27.44 19.91 21.88
N SER A 197 27.37 21.14 21.35
CA SER A 197 28.25 21.54 20.25
C SER A 197 29.69 21.57 20.78
N ASN A 198 30.48 20.54 20.51
CA ASN A 198 31.94 20.64 20.33
C ASN A 198 32.54 19.28 19.95
N GLY A 199 33.08 19.21 18.73
CA GLY A 199 34.29 18.44 18.43
C GLY A 199 34.14 16.95 18.08
N VAL A 200 34.81 16.61 16.96
CA VAL A 200 35.25 15.29 16.48
C VAL A 200 34.26 14.54 15.59
N GLN A 201 34.44 14.75 14.28
CA GLN A 201 33.98 13.87 13.22
C GLN A 201 34.65 12.51 13.39
N ASN A 202 33.90 11.52 13.90
CA ASN A 202 34.31 10.12 13.84
C ASN A 202 33.64 9.50 12.60
N LYS A 203 34.40 9.37 11.51
CA LYS A 203 34.05 8.47 10.42
C LYS A 203 34.08 7.04 10.98
N ASP A 204 33.11 6.20 10.59
CA ASP A 204 32.93 4.80 11.01
C ASP A 204 31.86 4.52 12.09
N ARG A 205 30.77 5.31 12.12
CA ARG A 205 29.49 4.77 12.62
C ARG A 205 28.71 4.16 11.45
N PRO A 206 28.19 2.93 11.57
CA PRO A 206 27.16 2.44 10.66
C PRO A 206 26.02 3.46 10.67
N ILE A 207 25.45 3.75 9.50
CA ILE A 207 24.21 4.50 9.39
C ILE A 207 23.15 3.67 10.11
N VAL A 208 22.97 3.89 11.41
CA VAL A 208 21.76 3.49 12.11
C VAL A 208 20.67 4.26 11.39
N SER A 209 19.82 3.55 10.66
CA SER A 209 18.67 4.11 9.97
C SER A 209 17.99 5.10 10.91
N ARG A 210 17.90 6.36 10.50
CA ARG A 210 17.27 7.38 11.34
C ARG A 210 15.85 6.90 11.64
N PRO A 211 15.39 7.01 12.90
CA PRO A 211 14.01 6.69 13.21
C PRO A 211 13.06 7.51 12.32
N TYR A 212 11.95 6.91 11.90
CA TYR A 212 11.02 7.55 10.96
C TYR A 212 10.22 8.64 11.66
N GLU A 213 10.65 9.90 11.59
CA GLU A 213 9.98 11.04 12.25
C GLU A 213 8.82 11.61 11.41
N TRP A 214 7.65 11.81 12.03
CA TRP A 214 6.45 12.31 11.37
C TRP A 214 6.64 13.68 10.69
N ASP A 215 7.36 14.60 11.34
CA ASP A 215 7.49 15.97 10.84
C ASP A 215 8.30 16.05 9.54
N THR A 216 9.23 15.11 9.34
CA THR A 216 10.09 15.01 8.16
C THR A 216 9.71 13.86 7.22
N ALA A 217 8.64 13.12 7.53
CA ALA A 217 8.17 12.03 6.70
C ALA A 217 7.80 12.54 5.29
N PRO A 218 8.30 11.92 4.21
CA PRO A 218 7.98 12.30 2.85
C PRO A 218 6.48 12.24 2.58
N VAL A 219 6.03 13.08 1.63
CA VAL A 219 4.67 13.04 1.12
C VAL A 219 4.43 11.69 0.46
N MET A 220 3.29 11.07 0.78
CA MET A 220 2.80 9.89 0.09
C MET A 220 1.80 10.33 -0.98
N THR A 221 2.13 10.17 -2.25
CA THR A 221 1.13 10.34 -3.31
C THR A 221 0.16 9.16 -3.26
N THR A 222 -1.12 9.41 -3.48
CA THR A 222 -2.21 8.41 -3.42
C THR A 222 -3.05 8.40 -4.69
N SER A 223 -2.52 8.96 -5.76
CA SER A 223 -3.15 9.11 -7.08
C SER A 223 -2.12 8.80 -8.16
N TYR A 224 -2.09 7.54 -8.59
CA TYR A 224 -1.20 7.06 -9.66
C TYR A 224 -2.00 6.35 -10.75
N TYR A 225 -1.50 6.42 -11.98
CA TYR A 225 -1.86 5.56 -13.14
C TYR A 225 -3.29 5.65 -13.67
N THR A 226 -4.24 6.17 -12.91
CA THR A 226 -5.57 6.49 -13.41
C THR A 226 -5.49 7.62 -14.45
N THR A 227 -6.53 7.74 -15.28
CA THR A 227 -6.58 8.77 -16.33
C THR A 227 -6.56 10.18 -15.75
N ASP A 228 -7.03 10.35 -14.52
CA ASP A 228 -7.07 11.57 -13.72
C ASP A 228 -5.97 11.64 -12.63
N ALA A 229 -4.97 10.75 -12.68
CA ALA A 229 -3.93 10.70 -11.66
C ALA A 229 -3.00 11.92 -11.70
N ASP A 230 -2.57 12.37 -10.53
CA ASP A 230 -1.57 13.44 -10.41
C ASP A 230 -0.18 12.96 -10.86
N CYS A 231 0.11 11.67 -10.65
CA CYS A 231 1.38 11.06 -11.00
C CYS A 231 1.22 9.99 -12.08
N MET A 232 2.01 10.12 -13.15
CA MET A 232 1.99 9.20 -14.31
C MET A 232 0.56 8.92 -14.81
N PRO A 233 -0.23 9.96 -15.16
CA PRO A 233 -1.58 9.74 -15.69
C PRO A 233 -1.50 8.92 -16.96
N ASN A 234 -2.45 8.00 -17.14
CA ASN A 234 -2.49 7.12 -18.32
C ASN A 234 -1.27 6.19 -18.44
N ALA A 235 -0.61 5.83 -17.34
CA ALA A 235 0.56 4.94 -17.38
C ALA A 235 0.27 3.63 -18.12
N LYS A 236 -0.89 3.01 -17.87
CA LYS A 236 -1.33 1.78 -18.55
C LYS A 236 -1.51 1.96 -20.06
N LEU A 237 -1.87 3.16 -20.54
CA LEU A 237 -1.97 3.50 -21.97
C LEU A 237 -0.60 3.66 -22.62
N GLN A 238 0.37 4.21 -21.88
CA GLN A 238 1.71 4.47 -22.40
C GLN A 238 2.60 3.23 -22.34
N ASN A 239 2.36 2.36 -21.36
CA ASN A 239 3.02 1.10 -21.21
C ASN A 239 2.08 0.13 -20.49
N ALA A 240 1.64 -0.93 -21.18
CA ALA A 240 0.64 -1.83 -20.63
C ALA A 240 1.16 -2.66 -19.44
N ARG A 241 2.49 -2.81 -19.29
CA ARG A 241 3.15 -3.62 -18.25
C ARG A 241 4.56 -3.14 -17.91
N SER A 242 5.02 -3.41 -16.68
CA SER A 242 6.44 -3.39 -16.27
C SER A 242 6.94 -4.83 -16.08
N ASP A 243 6.97 -5.60 -17.17
CA ASP A 243 7.36 -7.01 -17.10
C ASP A 243 8.86 -7.19 -16.75
N ASP A 244 9.67 -6.14 -16.85
CA ASP A 244 11.12 -6.15 -16.66
C ASP A 244 11.63 -5.26 -15.52
N PHE A 245 10.77 -4.53 -14.80
CA PHE A 245 11.14 -3.71 -13.64
C PHE A 245 10.03 -3.60 -12.58
N GLU A 246 10.41 -3.17 -11.39
CA GLU A 246 9.50 -2.74 -10.32
C GLU A 246 9.75 -1.27 -9.96
N LEU A 247 8.73 -0.62 -9.39
CA LEU A 247 8.73 0.81 -9.14
C LEU A 247 9.16 1.11 -7.70
N THR A 248 9.91 2.18 -7.49
CA THR A 248 10.33 2.58 -6.15
C THR A 248 10.16 4.09 -5.93
N TRP A 249 10.15 4.49 -4.67
CA TRP A 249 10.00 5.87 -4.24
C TRP A 249 11.28 6.39 -3.62
N ASP A 250 11.55 7.69 -3.79
CA ASP A 250 12.65 8.36 -3.11
C ASP A 250 12.27 8.65 -1.66
N VAL A 251 12.31 7.60 -0.83
CA VAL A 251 12.05 7.73 0.61
C VAL A 251 13.35 7.57 1.39
N PRO A 252 13.74 8.56 2.22
CA PRO A 252 15.00 8.51 2.96
C PRO A 252 15.00 7.52 4.13
N CYS A 253 13.84 6.93 4.45
CA CYS A 253 13.64 6.03 5.57
C CYS A 253 12.36 5.18 5.38
N GLY A 254 12.29 4.05 6.09
CA GLY A 254 11.17 3.10 5.97
C GLY A 254 11.15 2.32 4.65
N ALA A 255 12.22 2.36 3.87
CA ALA A 255 12.39 1.53 2.69
C ALA A 255 12.66 0.07 3.11
N VAL A 256 11.84 -0.84 2.61
CA VAL A 256 12.02 -2.28 2.70
C VAL A 256 12.33 -2.76 1.29
N GLU A 257 13.50 -3.38 1.14
CA GLU A 257 13.91 -3.98 -0.13
C GLU A 257 13.07 -5.25 -0.38
N GLY A 258 12.60 -5.40 -1.61
CA GLY A 258 11.96 -6.62 -2.09
C GLY A 258 12.96 -7.78 -2.25
N ASP A 259 12.54 -8.79 -3.00
CA ASP A 259 13.37 -10.00 -3.24
C ASP A 259 14.48 -9.79 -4.29
N GLY A 260 14.55 -8.61 -4.92
CA GLY A 260 15.52 -8.29 -5.95
C GLY A 260 15.31 -9.06 -7.26
N ALA A 261 14.13 -9.64 -7.47
CA ALA A 261 13.81 -10.38 -8.69
C ALA A 261 13.84 -9.48 -9.95
N PHE A 262 13.56 -8.18 -9.78
CA PHE A 262 13.51 -7.20 -10.86
C PHE A 262 14.34 -5.95 -10.50
N PRO A 263 14.91 -5.26 -11.52
CA PRO A 263 15.53 -3.97 -11.32
C PRO A 263 14.50 -2.94 -10.84
N MET A 264 14.94 -2.02 -9.98
CA MET A 264 14.11 -0.93 -9.46
C MET A 264 14.19 0.30 -10.34
N GLN A 265 13.03 0.89 -10.63
CA GLN A 265 12.91 2.16 -11.33
C GLN A 265 12.25 3.20 -10.42
N MET A 266 12.92 4.34 -10.24
CA MET A 266 12.35 5.47 -9.51
C MET A 266 11.07 5.97 -10.19
N ILE A 267 10.01 6.14 -9.41
CA ILE A 267 8.80 6.80 -9.88
C ILE A 267 9.12 8.26 -10.20
N ALA A 268 8.78 8.68 -11.42
CA ALA A 268 8.84 10.06 -11.86
C ALA A 268 7.41 10.57 -12.06
N CYS A 269 6.93 11.30 -11.06
CA CYS A 269 5.85 12.28 -11.22
C CYS A 269 6.50 13.58 -11.76
#